data_AF-A0A927T0R9-F1
#
_entry.id   AF-A0A927T0R9-F1
#
_cell.length_a   1.000
_cell.length_b   1.000
_cell.length_c   1.000
_cell.angle_alpha   90.00
_cell.angle_beta   90.00
_cell.angle_gamma   90.00
#
_symmetry.space_group_name_H-M   'P 1'
#
loop_
_entity.id
_entity.type
_entity.pdbx_description
1 polymer ?
#
loop_
_entity_poly.entity_id
_entity_poly.type
_entity_poly.pdbx_seq_one_letter_code
_entity_poly.pdbx_strand_id
1 'polypeptide(L)'
;MSTLDLEQELELNTKNSLNLEEEQNNFLQTNLGKVINTGLEIGIKALLPDFIEDDVIEIKDDLFDEGFSEALNTTVDKVINLGKNVVGLITGNIENISQAEEIIKEGGLIDGVSDLIDTALNQGEKHGIISKGISTIIKTGKDTLLNTIENNIDNNFDTQIETVEKLDKYIERWQKYYEKQDFNNMEYQYEKIMENLEDVLPLEEIVIKARQLENIHNLIKNNGKNFNLSEEELELANKLI
;
A
#
# COMPACT_ATOMS: atom_id res chain seq x y z
N MET A 1 35.38 14.84 9.90
CA MET A 1 34.37 13.81 10.21
C MET A 1 34.85 13.06 11.44
N SER A 2 34.19 13.26 12.57
CA SER A 2 34.52 12.59 13.82
C SER A 2 33.89 11.19 13.86
N THR A 3 34.40 10.31 14.72
CA THR A 3 33.78 8.98 14.94
C THR A 3 32.35 9.08 15.47
N LEU A 4 32.02 10.18 16.16
CA LEU A 4 30.68 10.48 16.66
C LEU A 4 29.71 10.86 15.52
N ASP A 5 30.20 11.60 14.51
CA ASP A 5 29.41 11.95 13.33
C ASP A 5 29.07 10.69 12.51
N LEU A 6 30.02 9.75 12.42
CA LEU A 6 29.84 8.47 11.72
C LEU A 6 28.86 7.53 12.46
N GLU A 7 28.89 7.51 13.80
CA GLU A 7 27.96 6.72 14.62
C GLU A 7 26.53 7.27 14.55
N GLN A 8 26.36 8.60 14.54
CA GLN A 8 25.04 9.23 14.36
C GLN A 8 24.47 9.01 12.96
N GLU A 9 25.32 9.05 11.93
CA GLU A 9 24.92 8.79 10.53
C GLU A 9 24.52 7.32 10.32
N LEU A 10 25.19 6.37 11.00
CA LEU A 10 24.81 4.95 11.00
C LEU A 10 23.53 4.67 11.80
N GLU A 11 23.32 5.31 12.95
CA GLU A 11 22.09 5.17 13.74
C GLU A 11 20.86 5.73 13.01
N LEU A 12 20.99 6.88 12.31
CA LEU A 12 19.89 7.48 11.56
C LEU A 12 19.46 6.58 10.37
N ASN A 13 20.43 6.10 9.60
CA ASN A 13 20.18 5.20 8.46
C ASN A 13 19.57 3.85 8.88
N THR A 14 19.99 3.30 10.01
CA THR A 14 19.44 2.02 10.53
C THR A 14 18.01 2.19 11.08
N LYS A 15 17.68 3.36 11.63
CA LYS A 15 16.34 3.66 12.15
C LYS A 15 15.33 3.90 11.02
N ASN A 16 15.78 4.44 9.89
CA ASN A 16 14.96 4.65 8.71
C ASN A 16 14.65 3.35 7.97
N SER A 17 15.60 2.41 7.88
CA SER A 17 15.37 1.12 7.21
C SER A 17 14.42 0.19 7.98
N LEU A 18 14.52 0.16 9.32
CA LEU A 18 13.61 -0.61 10.19
C LEU A 18 12.17 -0.08 10.17
N ASN A 19 11.98 1.21 9.88
CA ASN A 19 10.65 1.80 9.77
C ASN A 19 10.02 1.55 8.39
N LEU A 20 10.81 1.52 7.32
CA LEU A 20 10.26 1.34 5.96
C LEU A 20 9.62 -0.04 5.76
N GLU A 21 10.25 -1.11 6.25
CA GLU A 21 9.66 -2.45 6.16
C GLU A 21 8.31 -2.52 6.87
N GLU A 22 8.23 -1.96 8.08
CA GLU A 22 7.00 -1.90 8.86
C GLU A 22 5.92 -1.05 8.16
N GLU A 23 6.29 0.11 7.61
CA GLU A 23 5.40 0.96 6.81
C GLU A 23 4.87 0.22 5.57
N GLN A 24 5.72 -0.51 4.84
CA GLN A 24 5.31 -1.31 3.68
C GLN A 24 4.36 -2.44 4.08
N ASN A 25 4.69 -3.20 5.12
CA ASN A 25 3.85 -4.30 5.59
C ASN A 25 2.48 -3.77 6.05
N ASN A 26 2.45 -2.70 6.84
CA ASN A 26 1.21 -2.08 7.31
C ASN A 26 0.38 -1.51 6.17
N PHE A 27 1.02 -0.88 5.17
CA PHE A 27 0.35 -0.39 3.96
C PHE A 27 -0.29 -1.54 3.20
N LEU A 28 0.44 -2.63 2.96
CA LEU A 28 -0.06 -3.80 2.25
C LEU A 28 -1.21 -4.47 3.01
N GLN A 29 -1.08 -4.72 4.31
CA GLN A 29 -2.16 -5.26 5.13
C GLN A 29 -3.43 -4.41 5.02
N THR A 30 -3.30 -3.10 5.23
CA THR A 30 -4.43 -2.18 5.23
C THR A 30 -5.10 -2.11 3.86
N ASN A 31 -4.31 -1.94 2.80
CA ASN A 31 -4.85 -1.75 1.45
C ASN A 31 -5.36 -3.06 0.85
N LEU A 32 -4.64 -4.18 0.99
CA LEU A 32 -5.14 -5.48 0.56
C LEU A 32 -6.39 -5.87 1.34
N GLY A 33 -6.45 -5.60 2.65
CA GLY A 33 -7.65 -5.83 3.46
C GLY A 33 -8.86 -5.08 2.90
N LYS A 34 -8.72 -3.78 2.59
CA LYS A 34 -9.79 -2.98 1.96
C LYS A 34 -10.19 -3.48 0.58
N VAL A 35 -9.21 -3.82 -0.26
CA VAL A 35 -9.43 -4.31 -1.62
C VAL A 35 -10.14 -5.66 -1.61
N ILE A 36 -9.75 -6.58 -0.74
CA ILE A 36 -10.40 -7.89 -0.55
C ILE A 36 -11.82 -7.69 -0.03
N ASN A 37 -12.04 -6.82 0.96
CA ASN A 37 -13.38 -6.54 1.47
C ASN A 37 -14.31 -5.97 0.38
N THR A 38 -13.79 -5.07 -0.46
CA THR A 38 -14.52 -4.53 -1.61
C THR A 38 -14.86 -5.63 -2.62
N GLY A 39 -13.89 -6.50 -2.93
CA GLY A 39 -14.10 -7.66 -3.81
C GLY A 39 -15.12 -8.65 -3.26
N LEU A 40 -15.13 -8.89 -1.94
CA LEU A 40 -16.13 -9.71 -1.26
C LEU A 40 -17.53 -9.14 -1.43
N GLU A 41 -17.72 -7.85 -1.16
CA GLU A 41 -19.01 -7.19 -1.31
C GLU A 41 -19.54 -7.27 -2.74
N ILE A 42 -18.71 -6.92 -3.71
CA ILE A 42 -19.06 -6.98 -5.14
C ILE A 42 -19.41 -8.40 -5.55
N GLY A 43 -18.59 -9.38 -5.14
CA GLY A 43 -18.78 -10.78 -5.50
C GLY A 43 -20.04 -11.38 -4.87
N ILE A 44 -20.32 -11.11 -3.59
CA ILE A 44 -21.54 -11.59 -2.92
C ILE A 44 -22.77 -10.97 -3.58
N LYS A 45 -22.75 -9.68 -3.90
CA LYS A 45 -23.83 -9.00 -4.64
C LYS A 45 -24.09 -9.66 -6.00
N ALA A 46 -23.03 -10.05 -6.70
CA ALA A 46 -23.17 -10.76 -7.97
C ALA A 46 -23.77 -12.18 -7.82
N LEU A 47 -23.48 -12.86 -6.70
CA LEU A 47 -24.01 -14.20 -6.40
C LEU A 47 -25.44 -14.19 -5.85
N LEU A 48 -25.85 -13.08 -5.24
CA LEU A 48 -27.16 -12.90 -4.59
C LEU A 48 -27.95 -11.74 -5.23
N PRO A 49 -28.23 -11.77 -6.54
CA PRO A 49 -28.80 -10.63 -7.26
C PRO A 49 -30.24 -10.29 -6.88
N ASP A 50 -30.96 -11.23 -6.25
CA ASP A 50 -32.34 -11.02 -5.78
C ASP A 50 -32.40 -10.31 -4.41
N PHE A 51 -31.26 -10.13 -3.74
CA PHE A 51 -31.16 -9.41 -2.47
C PHE A 51 -30.93 -7.92 -2.73
N ILE A 52 -31.52 -7.08 -1.89
CA ILE A 52 -31.22 -5.64 -1.91
C ILE A 52 -29.83 -5.39 -1.31
N GLU A 53 -29.25 -4.24 -1.61
CA GLU A 53 -27.86 -3.91 -1.22
C GLU A 53 -27.62 -3.98 0.29
N ASP A 54 -28.56 -3.48 1.10
CA ASP A 54 -28.45 -3.52 2.57
C ASP A 54 -28.39 -4.97 3.10
N ASP A 55 -29.19 -5.88 2.52
CA ASP A 55 -29.19 -7.30 2.92
C ASP A 55 -27.87 -7.99 2.55
N VAL A 56 -27.25 -7.59 1.41
CA VAL A 56 -25.94 -8.12 1.00
C VAL A 56 -24.83 -7.64 1.94
N ILE A 57 -24.89 -6.37 2.35
CA ILE A 57 -23.93 -5.82 3.32
C ILE A 57 -24.07 -6.54 4.66
N GLU A 58 -25.30 -6.76 5.14
CA GLU A 58 -25.56 -7.52 6.38
C GLU A 58 -24.97 -8.94 6.29
N ILE A 59 -25.23 -9.68 5.21
CA ILE A 59 -24.67 -11.03 5.01
C ILE A 59 -23.14 -11.02 5.02
N LYS A 60 -22.51 -10.02 4.37
CA LYS A 60 -21.06 -9.87 4.33
C LYS A 60 -20.52 -9.58 5.73
N ASP A 61 -21.05 -8.58 6.42
CA ASP A 61 -20.55 -8.15 7.73
C ASP A 61 -20.75 -9.25 8.79
N ASP A 62 -21.87 -9.97 8.73
CA ASP A 62 -22.18 -11.11 9.61
C ASP A 62 -21.22 -12.30 9.39
N LEU A 63 -20.73 -12.49 8.17
CA LEU A 63 -19.78 -13.56 7.83
C LEU A 63 -18.32 -13.17 8.03
N PHE A 64 -18.01 -11.90 7.78
CA PHE A 64 -16.64 -11.38 7.70
C PHE A 64 -16.41 -10.33 8.79
N ASP A 65 -16.65 -10.78 10.03
CA ASP A 65 -16.55 -9.97 11.24
C ASP A 65 -15.09 -9.63 11.63
N GLU A 66 -14.91 -9.11 12.86
CA GLU A 66 -13.60 -8.81 13.43
C GLU A 66 -12.65 -10.02 13.42
N GLY A 67 -13.17 -11.24 13.66
CA GLY A 67 -12.38 -12.47 13.66
C GLY A 67 -11.90 -12.86 12.26
N PHE A 68 -12.72 -12.63 11.23
CA PHE A 68 -12.27 -12.77 9.85
C PHE A 68 -11.19 -11.76 9.49
N SER A 69 -11.35 -10.50 9.91
CA SER A 69 -10.38 -9.44 9.64
C SER A 69 -9.01 -9.72 10.26
N GLU A 70 -8.97 -10.23 11.50
CA GLU A 70 -7.72 -10.67 12.15
C GLU A 70 -7.06 -11.85 11.41
N ALA A 71 -7.88 -12.82 10.98
CA ALA A 71 -7.40 -13.96 10.22
C ALA A 71 -6.87 -13.55 8.83
N LEU A 72 -7.50 -12.58 8.19
CA LEU A 72 -7.05 -12.01 6.92
C LEU A 72 -5.70 -11.30 7.07
N ASN A 73 -5.53 -10.44 8.07
CA ASN A 73 -4.25 -9.77 8.34
C ASN A 73 -3.13 -10.80 8.53
N THR A 74 -3.40 -11.86 9.31
CA THR A 74 -2.45 -12.97 9.50
C THR A 74 -2.10 -13.69 8.20
N THR A 75 -3.07 -13.87 7.30
CA THR A 75 -2.85 -14.47 5.98
C THR A 75 -1.97 -13.56 5.12
N VAL A 76 -2.28 -12.25 5.06
CA VAL A 76 -1.48 -11.26 4.31
C VAL A 76 -0.04 -11.23 4.83
N ASP A 77 0.17 -11.23 6.14
CA ASP A 77 1.52 -11.24 6.73
C ASP A 77 2.34 -12.46 6.35
N LYS A 78 1.72 -13.63 6.34
CA LYS A 78 2.38 -14.86 5.92
C LYS A 78 2.77 -14.78 4.45
N VAL A 79 1.87 -14.30 3.59
CA VAL A 79 2.10 -14.13 2.15
C VAL A 79 3.28 -13.19 1.92
N ILE A 80 3.30 -12.02 2.56
CA ILE A 80 4.38 -11.03 2.42
C ILE A 80 5.72 -11.66 2.82
N ASN A 81 5.77 -12.31 3.99
CA ASN A 81 6.99 -12.95 4.48
C ASN A 81 7.46 -14.11 3.59
N LEU A 82 6.54 -14.91 3.06
CA LEU A 82 6.86 -16.00 2.12
C LEU A 82 7.36 -15.44 0.80
N GLY A 83 6.66 -14.48 0.21
CA GLY A 83 7.02 -13.87 -1.05
C GLY A 83 8.38 -13.19 -1.00
N LYS A 84 8.70 -12.43 0.07
CA LYS A 84 10.05 -11.85 0.27
C LYS A 84 11.15 -12.90 0.17
N ASN A 85 10.95 -14.09 0.73
CA ASN A 85 11.90 -15.20 0.64
C ASN A 85 11.95 -15.81 -0.77
N VAL A 86 10.81 -15.90 -1.47
CA VAL A 86 10.70 -16.46 -2.84
C VAL A 86 11.42 -15.56 -3.85
N VAL A 87 11.17 -14.25 -3.81
CA VAL A 87 11.78 -13.29 -4.74
C VAL A 87 13.20 -12.87 -4.32
N GLY A 88 13.69 -13.38 -3.19
CA GLY A 88 15.08 -13.21 -2.75
C GLY A 88 15.42 -11.82 -2.19
N LEU A 89 14.46 -11.12 -1.59
CA LEU A 89 14.67 -9.80 -0.98
C LEU A 89 15.53 -9.92 0.27
N ILE A 90 16.82 -9.58 0.13
CA ILE A 90 17.81 -9.66 1.23
C ILE A 90 17.57 -8.57 2.28
N THR A 91 17.11 -7.39 1.85
CA THR A 91 16.87 -6.23 2.71
C THR A 91 15.57 -6.30 3.49
N GLY A 92 14.64 -7.19 3.09
CA GLY A 92 13.27 -7.22 3.59
C GLY A 92 12.34 -6.15 2.97
N ASN A 93 12.88 -5.19 2.21
CA ASN A 93 12.09 -4.12 1.59
C ASN A 93 11.66 -4.48 0.17
N ILE A 94 10.47 -4.05 -0.22
CA ILE A 94 9.98 -4.12 -1.59
C ILE A 94 10.46 -2.88 -2.34
N GLU A 95 11.13 -3.06 -3.48
CA GLU A 95 11.77 -1.96 -4.22
C GLU A 95 10.82 -1.31 -5.24
N ASN A 96 9.85 -2.07 -5.78
CA ASN A 96 8.89 -1.58 -6.75
C ASN A 96 7.53 -2.29 -6.67
N ILE A 97 6.52 -1.69 -7.31
CA ILE A 97 5.14 -2.20 -7.27
C ILE A 97 5.03 -3.59 -7.92
N SER A 98 5.77 -3.87 -9.00
CA SER A 98 5.73 -5.17 -9.66
C SER A 98 6.26 -6.30 -8.77
N GLN A 99 7.28 -6.04 -7.94
CA GLN A 99 7.72 -6.99 -6.92
C GLN A 99 6.64 -7.22 -5.85
N ALA A 100 5.93 -6.17 -5.41
CA ALA A 100 4.80 -6.32 -4.50
C ALA A 100 3.71 -7.21 -5.10
N GLU A 101 3.36 -6.96 -6.36
CA GLU A 101 2.37 -7.72 -7.11
C GLU A 101 2.78 -9.20 -7.24
N GLU A 102 4.03 -9.48 -7.62
CA GLU A 102 4.58 -10.84 -7.72
C GLU A 102 4.52 -11.57 -6.37
N ILE A 103 4.92 -10.91 -5.27
CA ILE A 103 4.81 -11.45 -3.91
C ILE A 103 3.37 -11.85 -3.58
N ILE A 104 2.39 -11.03 -3.95
CA ILE A 104 0.98 -11.30 -3.66
C ILE A 104 0.42 -12.42 -4.55
N LYS A 105 0.76 -12.43 -5.85
CA LYS A 105 0.30 -13.44 -6.82
C LYS A 105 0.89 -14.81 -6.53
N GLU A 106 2.20 -14.88 -6.26
CA GLU A 106 2.90 -16.14 -6.05
C GLU A 106 2.84 -16.62 -4.59
N GLY A 107 2.61 -15.70 -3.64
CA GLY A 107 2.62 -16.01 -2.20
C GLY A 107 1.36 -16.71 -1.68
N GLY A 108 0.37 -17.00 -2.55
CA GLY A 108 -0.82 -17.78 -2.19
C GLY A 108 -1.88 -17.00 -1.41
N LEU A 109 -1.99 -15.68 -1.62
CA LEU A 109 -3.00 -14.86 -0.94
C LEU A 109 -4.43 -15.31 -1.26
N ILE A 110 -4.73 -15.56 -2.54
CA ILE A 110 -6.07 -15.97 -2.98
C ILE A 110 -6.47 -17.32 -2.38
N ASP A 111 -5.53 -18.27 -2.29
CA ASP A 111 -5.76 -19.56 -1.63
C ASP A 111 -6.08 -19.37 -0.14
N GLY A 112 -5.30 -18.54 0.55
CA GLY A 112 -5.55 -18.20 1.94
C GLY A 112 -6.92 -17.54 2.16
N VAL A 113 -7.31 -16.62 1.28
CA VAL A 113 -8.64 -15.98 1.30
C VAL A 113 -9.75 -17.01 1.04
N SER A 114 -9.57 -17.94 0.11
CA SER A 114 -10.50 -19.04 -0.16
C SER A 114 -10.76 -19.89 1.08
N ASP A 115 -9.70 -20.25 1.81
CA ASP A 115 -9.81 -21.03 3.06
C ASP A 115 -10.54 -20.25 4.16
N LEU A 116 -10.30 -18.93 4.25
CA LEU A 116 -11.01 -18.07 5.19
C LEU A 116 -12.49 -17.95 4.85
N ILE A 117 -12.86 -17.84 3.56
CA ILE A 117 -14.25 -17.85 3.11
C ILE A 117 -14.93 -19.17 3.48
N ASP A 118 -14.28 -20.32 3.22
CA ASP A 118 -14.83 -21.63 3.61
C ASP A 118 -15.04 -21.73 5.12
N THR A 119 -14.09 -21.21 5.90
CA THR A 119 -14.18 -21.16 7.36
C THR A 119 -15.35 -20.31 7.82
N ALA A 120 -15.48 -19.08 7.31
CA ALA A 120 -16.57 -18.16 7.62
C ALA A 120 -17.93 -18.77 7.28
N LEU A 121 -18.09 -19.34 6.09
CA LEU A 121 -19.36 -19.97 5.66
C LEU A 121 -19.75 -21.16 6.52
N ASN A 122 -18.79 -22.00 6.92
CA ASN A 122 -19.05 -23.15 7.79
C ASN A 122 -19.41 -22.71 9.22
N GLN A 123 -18.76 -21.69 9.74
CA GLN A 123 -19.08 -21.13 11.06
C GLN A 123 -20.44 -20.42 11.04
N GLY A 124 -20.72 -19.62 10.01
CA GLY A 124 -21.98 -18.92 9.84
C GLY A 124 -23.17 -19.87 9.72
N GLU A 125 -23.03 -20.97 8.96
CA GLU A 125 -24.06 -22.02 8.88
C GLU A 125 -24.26 -22.72 10.24
N LYS A 126 -23.16 -23.08 10.92
CA LYS A 126 -23.22 -23.80 12.21
C LYS A 126 -23.88 -22.98 13.32
N HIS A 127 -23.64 -21.67 13.36
CA HIS A 127 -24.19 -20.78 14.38
C HIS A 127 -25.53 -20.15 13.98
N GLY A 128 -26.04 -20.46 12.78
CA GLY A 128 -27.32 -19.94 12.30
C GLY A 128 -27.29 -18.47 11.89
N ILE A 129 -26.10 -17.93 11.64
CA ILE A 129 -25.88 -16.56 11.13
C ILE A 129 -26.39 -16.47 9.70
N ILE A 130 -26.04 -17.45 8.86
CA ILE A 130 -26.54 -17.54 7.49
C ILE A 130 -27.35 -18.81 7.26
N SER A 131 -28.33 -18.71 6.36
CA SER A 131 -29.10 -19.89 5.96
C SER A 131 -28.24 -20.85 5.13
N LYS A 132 -28.59 -22.15 5.19
CA LYS A 132 -27.97 -23.18 4.34
C LYS A 132 -28.10 -22.86 2.84
N GLY A 133 -29.20 -22.22 2.43
CA GLY A 133 -29.43 -21.79 1.06
C GLY A 133 -28.38 -20.78 0.61
N ILE A 134 -28.21 -19.70 1.37
CA ILE A 134 -27.20 -18.66 1.12
C ILE A 134 -25.79 -19.27 1.14
N SER A 135 -25.48 -20.08 2.15
CA SER A 135 -24.18 -20.77 2.25
C SER A 135 -23.89 -21.60 0.99
N THR A 136 -24.88 -22.33 0.48
CA THR A 136 -24.74 -23.16 -0.73
C THR A 136 -24.49 -22.31 -1.98
N ILE A 137 -25.18 -21.18 -2.12
CA ILE A 137 -24.99 -20.26 -3.24
C ILE A 137 -23.56 -19.70 -3.22
N ILE A 138 -23.10 -19.19 -2.08
CA ILE A 138 -21.74 -18.62 -1.97
C ILE A 138 -20.68 -19.72 -2.19
N LYS A 139 -20.85 -20.91 -1.60
CA LYS A 139 -19.94 -22.07 -1.82
C LYS A 139 -19.84 -22.45 -3.29
N THR A 140 -20.97 -22.46 -4.01
CA THR A 140 -21.03 -22.82 -5.43
C THR A 140 -20.44 -21.71 -6.32
N GLY A 141 -20.64 -20.45 -5.93
CA GLY A 141 -20.14 -19.27 -6.61
C GLY A 141 -18.73 -18.83 -6.18
N LYS A 142 -18.04 -19.61 -5.35
CA LYS A 142 -16.78 -19.19 -4.71
C LYS A 142 -15.71 -18.79 -5.74
N ASP A 143 -15.61 -19.50 -6.85
CA ASP A 143 -14.65 -19.14 -7.91
C ASP A 143 -14.94 -17.74 -8.49
N THR A 144 -16.22 -17.39 -8.67
CA THR A 144 -16.60 -16.03 -9.10
C THR A 144 -16.24 -14.97 -8.06
N LEU A 145 -16.43 -15.29 -6.78
CA LEU A 145 -16.03 -14.42 -5.67
C LEU A 145 -14.51 -14.20 -5.63
N LEU A 146 -13.73 -15.28 -5.72
CA LEU A 146 -12.26 -15.23 -5.73
C LEU A 146 -11.73 -14.48 -6.96
N ASN A 147 -12.25 -14.75 -8.15
CA ASN A 147 -11.88 -14.01 -9.36
C ASN A 147 -12.21 -12.51 -9.23
N THR A 148 -13.32 -12.16 -8.55
CA THR A 148 -13.66 -10.75 -8.30
C THR A 148 -12.63 -10.12 -7.37
N ILE A 149 -12.22 -10.81 -6.32
CA ILE A 149 -11.17 -10.33 -5.39
C ILE A 149 -9.83 -10.18 -6.11
N GLU A 150 -9.40 -11.19 -6.87
CA GLU A 150 -8.16 -11.16 -7.64
C GLU A 150 -8.13 -9.98 -8.63
N ASN A 151 -9.20 -9.79 -9.41
CA ASN A 151 -9.30 -8.63 -10.31
C ASN A 151 -9.22 -7.28 -9.57
N ASN A 152 -9.77 -7.18 -8.36
CA ASN A 152 -9.68 -5.95 -7.57
C ASN A 152 -8.25 -5.71 -7.05
N ILE A 153 -7.52 -6.77 -6.70
CA ILE A 153 -6.10 -6.70 -6.33
C ILE A 153 -5.27 -6.26 -7.54
N ASP A 154 -5.46 -6.87 -8.70
CA ASP A 154 -4.77 -6.50 -9.94
C ASP A 154 -5.01 -5.03 -10.31
N ASN A 155 -6.27 -4.60 -10.30
CA ASN A 155 -6.61 -3.19 -10.58
C ASN A 155 -6.00 -2.22 -9.55
N ASN A 156 -5.85 -2.64 -8.29
CA ASN A 156 -5.18 -1.82 -7.28
C ASN A 156 -3.70 -1.66 -7.59
N PHE A 157 -3.00 -2.73 -7.97
CA PHE A 157 -1.60 -2.66 -8.37
C PHE A 157 -1.41 -1.83 -9.65
N ASP A 158 -2.27 -1.99 -10.65
CA ASP A 158 -2.27 -1.13 -11.86
C ASP A 158 -2.40 0.35 -11.49
N THR A 159 -3.32 0.67 -10.56
CA THR A 159 -3.51 2.04 -10.06
C THR A 159 -2.26 2.55 -9.34
N GLN A 160 -1.60 1.71 -8.53
CA GLN A 160 -0.36 2.08 -7.85
C GLN A 160 0.78 2.35 -8.85
N ILE A 161 0.91 1.54 -9.91
CA ILE A 161 1.87 1.77 -10.99
C ILE A 161 1.62 3.13 -11.67
N GLU A 162 0.36 3.41 -12.03
CA GLU A 162 0.00 4.71 -12.61
C GLU A 162 0.30 5.90 -11.68
N THR A 163 0.11 5.72 -10.36
CA THR A 163 0.40 6.74 -9.35
C THR A 163 1.91 6.99 -9.23
N VAL A 164 2.74 5.93 -9.27
CA VAL A 164 4.21 6.07 -9.33
C VAL A 164 4.62 6.87 -10.57
N GLU A 165 4.06 6.58 -11.75
CA GLU A 165 4.37 7.35 -12.97
C GLU A 165 3.95 8.83 -12.87
N LYS A 166 2.84 9.12 -12.18
CA LYS A 166 2.39 10.50 -11.93
C LYS A 166 3.35 11.20 -10.98
N LEU A 167 3.78 10.54 -9.91
CA LEU A 167 4.77 11.05 -8.95
C LEU A 167 6.06 11.45 -9.67
N ASP A 168 6.62 10.57 -10.49
CA ASP A 168 7.83 10.87 -11.26
C ASP A 168 7.66 12.11 -12.13
N LYS A 169 6.54 12.23 -12.85
CA LYS A 169 6.22 13.41 -13.68
C LYS A 169 6.10 14.69 -12.84
N TYR A 170 5.57 14.62 -11.62
CA TYR A 170 5.51 15.77 -10.72
C TYR A 170 6.89 16.15 -10.17
N ILE A 171 7.72 15.17 -9.80
CA ILE A 171 9.10 15.38 -9.37
C ILE A 171 9.92 16.06 -10.48
N GLU A 172 9.86 15.55 -11.71
CA GLU A 172 10.55 16.16 -12.87
C GLU A 172 10.13 17.62 -13.10
N ARG A 173 8.82 17.90 -13.00
CA ARG A 173 8.30 19.27 -13.14
C ARG A 173 8.76 20.16 -11.99
N TRP A 174 8.75 19.65 -10.76
CA TRP A 174 9.25 20.37 -9.59
C TRP A 174 10.71 20.78 -9.80
N GLN A 175 11.56 19.84 -10.22
CA GLN A 175 12.99 20.10 -10.52
C GLN A 175 13.15 21.17 -11.59
N LYS A 176 12.36 21.09 -12.67
CA LYS A 176 12.37 22.11 -13.73
C LYS A 176 11.95 23.50 -13.25
N TYR A 177 11.01 23.60 -12.31
CA TYR A 177 10.61 24.89 -11.74
C TYR A 177 11.60 25.40 -10.71
N TYR A 178 12.28 24.50 -9.99
CA TYR A 178 13.41 24.82 -9.13
C TYR A 178 14.56 25.48 -9.94
N GLU A 179 14.96 24.88 -11.06
CA GLU A 179 15.97 25.45 -11.98
C GLU A 179 15.60 26.84 -12.51
N LYS A 180 14.30 27.06 -12.76
CA LYS A 180 13.76 28.34 -13.23
C LYS A 180 13.53 29.35 -12.12
N GLN A 181 13.73 28.97 -10.86
CA GLN A 181 13.42 29.77 -9.67
C GLN A 181 11.95 30.20 -9.62
N ASP A 182 11.04 29.36 -10.14
CA ASP A 182 9.60 29.61 -10.18
C ASP A 182 8.91 28.93 -9.00
N PHE A 183 8.91 29.63 -7.87
CA PHE A 183 8.39 29.08 -6.61
C PHE A 183 6.92 28.67 -6.69
N ASN A 184 6.08 29.44 -7.39
CA ASN A 184 4.63 29.18 -7.35
C ASN A 184 4.29 27.87 -8.07
N ASN A 185 4.90 27.63 -9.23
CA ASN A 185 4.70 26.36 -9.93
C ASN A 185 5.42 25.21 -9.22
N MET A 186 6.57 25.47 -8.59
CA MET A 186 7.27 24.50 -7.74
C MET A 186 6.41 24.04 -6.55
N GLU A 187 5.78 24.97 -5.82
CA GLU A 187 4.83 24.68 -4.73
C GLU A 187 3.68 23.81 -5.21
N TYR A 188 3.06 24.16 -6.35
CA TYR A 188 1.97 23.35 -6.90
C TYR A 188 2.42 21.91 -7.22
N GLN A 189 3.62 21.71 -7.77
CA GLN A 189 4.12 20.33 -7.98
C GLN A 189 4.42 19.63 -6.65
N TYR A 190 4.96 20.34 -5.65
CA TYR A 190 5.24 19.79 -4.32
C TYR A 190 3.96 19.29 -3.64
N GLU A 191 2.88 20.08 -3.66
CA GLU A 191 1.58 19.66 -3.12
C GLU A 191 1.08 18.38 -3.80
N LYS A 192 1.24 18.28 -5.13
CA LYS A 192 0.88 17.07 -5.87
C LYS A 192 1.75 15.86 -5.56
N ILE A 193 3.04 16.06 -5.28
CA ILE A 193 3.93 15.00 -4.83
C ILE A 193 3.45 14.47 -3.48
N MET A 194 3.24 15.35 -2.48
CA MET A 194 2.80 14.94 -1.14
C MET A 194 1.45 14.23 -1.16
N GLU A 195 0.48 14.73 -1.93
CA GLU A 195 -0.84 14.10 -2.11
C GLU A 195 -0.72 12.66 -2.66
N ASN A 196 0.11 12.42 -3.68
CA ASN A 196 0.23 11.10 -4.30
C ASN A 196 1.12 10.13 -3.50
N LEU A 197 2.00 10.64 -2.61
CA LEU A 197 2.85 9.81 -1.75
C LEU A 197 2.06 9.07 -0.67
N GLU A 198 0.95 9.66 -0.20
CA GLU A 198 0.09 9.02 0.80
C GLU A 198 -0.65 7.79 0.26
N ASP A 199 -0.87 7.74 -1.06
CA ASP A 199 -1.68 6.73 -1.74
C ASP A 199 -0.87 5.59 -2.37
N VAL A 200 0.47 5.65 -2.32
CA VAL A 200 1.35 4.66 -2.95
C VAL A 200 2.09 3.84 -1.90
N LEU A 201 2.36 2.55 -2.20
CA LEU A 201 3.25 1.74 -1.38
C LEU A 201 4.56 2.52 -1.16
N PRO A 202 5.03 2.71 0.09
CA PRO A 202 6.23 3.48 0.35
C PRO A 202 7.44 2.73 -0.21
N LEU A 203 7.87 3.10 -1.42
CA LEU A 203 9.05 2.56 -2.08
C LEU A 203 10.28 3.37 -1.67
N GLU A 204 11.36 2.68 -1.28
CA GLU A 204 12.56 3.31 -0.73
C GLU A 204 13.08 4.46 -1.60
N GLU A 205 13.23 4.22 -2.91
CA GLU A 205 13.71 5.22 -3.86
C GLU A 205 12.80 6.46 -3.92
N ILE A 206 11.48 6.27 -3.90
CA ILE A 206 10.50 7.34 -3.98
C ILE A 206 10.49 8.14 -2.67
N VAL A 207 10.50 7.46 -1.52
CA VAL A 207 10.53 8.09 -0.19
C VAL A 207 11.79 8.94 -0.03
N ILE A 208 12.96 8.42 -0.44
CA ILE A 208 14.22 9.17 -0.41
C ILE A 208 14.13 10.43 -1.27
N LYS A 209 13.71 10.30 -2.53
CA LYS A 209 13.57 11.45 -3.45
C LYS A 209 12.60 12.49 -2.90
N ALA A 210 11.47 12.05 -2.34
CA ALA A 210 10.46 12.91 -1.76
C ALA A 210 11.00 13.71 -0.56
N ARG A 211 11.70 13.06 0.38
CA ARG A 211 12.29 13.73 1.57
C ARG A 211 13.34 14.76 1.17
N GLN A 212 14.23 14.42 0.24
CA GLN A 212 15.23 15.36 -0.28
C GLN A 212 14.56 16.59 -0.92
N LEU A 213 13.55 16.35 -1.76
CA LEU A 213 12.77 17.40 -2.40
C LEU A 213 12.04 18.28 -1.38
N GLU A 214 11.39 17.68 -0.39
CA GLU A 214 10.70 18.38 0.69
C GLU A 214 11.65 19.28 1.49
N ASN A 215 12.83 18.77 1.85
CA ASN A 215 13.84 19.54 2.59
C ASN A 215 14.26 20.79 1.80
N ILE A 216 14.59 20.63 0.51
CA ILE A 216 14.96 21.76 -0.36
C ILE A 216 13.78 22.73 -0.52
N HIS A 217 12.58 22.21 -0.75
CA HIS A 217 11.37 23.00 -0.90
C HIS A 217 11.11 23.89 0.33
N ASN A 218 11.20 23.29 1.52
CA ASN A 218 10.98 23.97 2.79
C ASN A 218 12.08 25.00 3.11
N LEU A 219 13.34 24.74 2.77
CA LEU A 219 14.43 25.72 2.90
C LEU A 219 14.11 26.99 2.09
N ILE A 220 13.73 26.83 0.82
CA ILE A 220 13.37 27.95 -0.06
C ILE A 220 12.13 28.67 0.45
N LYS A 221 11.11 27.92 0.87
CA LYS A 221 9.86 28.50 1.40
C LYS A 221 10.12 29.37 2.62
N ASN A 222 10.97 28.89 3.54
CA ASN A 222 11.25 29.55 4.81
C ASN A 222 12.28 30.69 4.70
N ASN A 223 13.14 30.68 3.68
CA ASN A 223 14.15 31.73 3.47
C ASN A 223 13.65 32.93 2.63
N GLY A 224 12.33 33.05 2.43
CA GLY A 224 11.72 34.12 1.64
C GLY A 224 11.71 33.86 0.13
N LYS A 225 11.64 32.59 -0.28
CA LYS A 225 11.66 32.14 -1.69
C LYS A 225 12.99 32.42 -2.40
N ASN A 226 14.09 32.41 -1.65
CA ASN A 226 15.43 32.57 -2.17
C ASN A 226 16.01 31.22 -2.61
N PHE A 227 16.29 31.10 -3.90
CA PHE A 227 16.86 29.89 -4.50
C PHE A 227 18.38 29.82 -4.40
N ASN A 228 19.05 30.88 -3.92
CA ASN A 228 20.49 30.87 -3.70
C ASN A 228 20.81 30.17 -2.37
N LEU A 229 20.76 28.84 -2.39
CA LEU A 229 21.15 27.96 -1.29
C LEU A 229 22.66 27.71 -1.32
N SER A 230 23.29 27.62 -0.16
CA SER A 230 24.70 27.23 -0.06
C SER A 230 24.88 25.73 -0.32
N GLU A 231 26.11 25.33 -0.65
CA GLU A 231 26.45 23.91 -0.82
C GLU A 231 26.23 23.13 0.49
N GLU A 232 26.49 23.75 1.64
CA GLU A 232 26.27 23.18 2.98
C GLU A 232 24.78 22.97 3.26
N GLU A 233 23.91 23.91 2.85
CA GLU A 233 22.44 23.79 2.99
C GLU A 233 21.90 22.64 2.13
N LEU A 234 22.40 22.50 0.89
CA LEU A 234 22.02 21.41 -0.02
C LEU A 234 22.54 20.06 0.46
N GLU A 235 23.77 19.99 0.98
CA GLU A 235 24.33 18.75 1.53
C GLU A 235 23.52 18.29 2.75
N LEU A 236 23.16 19.21 3.64
CA LEU A 236 22.32 18.90 4.80
C LEU A 236 20.92 18.42 4.40
N ALA A 237 20.29 19.09 3.43
CA ALA A 237 18.97 18.70 2.91
C ALA A 237 18.96 17.29 2.31
N ASN A 238 20.09 16.85 1.74
CA ASN A 238 20.23 15.52 1.15
C ASN A 238 20.61 14.42 2.15
N LYS A 239 21.11 14.77 3.35
CA LYS A 239 21.50 13.83 4.41
C LYS A 239 20.40 13.58 5.45
N LEU A 240 19.48 14.53 5.63
CA LEU A 240 18.31 14.38 6.50
C LEU A 240 17.21 13.58 5.79
N ILE A 241 17.50 12.30 5.53
CA ILE A 241 16.55 11.32 5.01
C ILE A 241 16.03 10.52 6.19
#